data_AF-A0A7S0H0H1-F1
#
_entry.id   AF-A0A7S0H0H1-F1
#
_cell.length_a   1.000
_cell.length_b   1.000
_cell.length_c   1.000
_cell.angle_alpha   90.00
_cell.angle_beta   90.00
_cell.angle_gamma   90.00
#
_symmetry.space_group_name_H-M   'P 1'
#
loop_
_entity.id
_entity.type
_entity.pdbx_description
1 polymer ?
#
loop_
_entity_poly.entity_id
_entity_poly.type
_entity_poly.pdbx_seq_one_letter_code
_entity_poly.pdbx_strand_id
1 'polypeptide(L)'
;MTAKLSGSGRLLDISVSSRQVVAPTTYIYKKSHTTVEIRNNGDTPVKYAWKRMLSRVAEAEERAKISEDIDRQEADELRMLEQERDPSDKKGDESDEDDDDDEDYMFLVAREKITNKFKQAREQAVNRLLFDHPNFSVDHTKGEIFP
;
A
#
# COMPACT_ATOMS: atom_id res chain seq x y z
N MET A 1 22.13 -1.02 27.56
CA MET A 1 20.71 -0.61 27.65
C MET A 1 20.10 -0.77 26.27
N THR A 2 19.23 -1.75 26.07
CA THR A 2 18.54 -2.00 24.81
C THR A 2 17.17 -1.33 24.86
N ALA A 3 16.95 -0.32 24.03
CA ALA A 3 15.65 0.35 23.92
C ALA A 3 14.67 -0.57 23.17
N LYS A 4 13.56 -0.94 23.82
CA LYS A 4 12.50 -1.73 23.20
C LYS A 4 11.61 -0.79 22.39
N LEU A 5 11.68 -0.89 21.06
CA LEU A 5 10.78 -0.16 20.18
C LEU A 5 9.34 -0.65 20.43
N SER A 6 8.43 0.26 20.77
CA SER A 6 7.00 -0.05 20.85
C SER A 6 6.23 0.99 20.06
N GLY A 7 5.17 0.54 19.39
CA GLY A 7 4.27 1.38 18.62
C GLY A 7 2.87 0.81 18.67
N SER A 8 1.87 1.68 18.66
CA SER A 8 0.46 1.32 18.55
C SER A 8 -0.16 2.08 17.39
N GLY A 9 -0.83 1.36 16.47
CA GLY A 9 -1.67 1.98 15.45
C GLY A 9 -3.11 2.10 15.95
N ARG A 10 -3.79 3.19 15.62
CA ARG A 10 -5.24 3.34 15.81
C ARG A 10 -5.88 3.55 14.44
N LEU A 11 -6.92 2.77 14.14
CA LEU A 11 -7.75 2.98 12.96
C LEU A 11 -8.50 4.32 13.12
N LEU A 12 -8.39 5.17 12.11
CA LEU A 12 -9.15 6.42 12.05
C LEU A 12 -10.55 6.10 11.49
N ASP A 13 -11.59 6.52 12.22
CA ASP A 13 -12.97 6.36 11.78
C ASP A 13 -13.38 7.55 10.90
N ILE A 14 -13.10 7.44 9.60
CA ILE A 14 -13.42 8.46 8.60
C ILE A 14 -14.40 7.88 7.60
N SER A 15 -15.47 8.63 7.32
CA SER A 15 -16.43 8.32 6.26
C SER A 15 -16.35 9.33 5.13
N VAL A 16 -16.58 8.85 3.91
CA VAL A 16 -16.64 9.69 2.70
C VAL A 16 -17.99 9.44 2.03
N SER A 17 -18.71 10.50 1.66
CA SER A 17 -20.08 10.40 1.12
C SER A 17 -20.16 9.61 -0.19
N SER A 18 -19.10 9.65 -0.99
CA SER A 18 -18.98 8.82 -2.19
C SER A 18 -17.54 8.40 -2.45
N ARG A 19 -17.37 7.16 -2.90
CA ARG A 19 -16.08 6.61 -3.37
C ARG A 19 -15.86 6.84 -4.87
N GLN A 20 -16.91 7.24 -5.58
CA GLN A 20 -16.89 7.46 -7.02
C GLN A 20 -17.63 8.75 -7.35
N VAL A 21 -16.98 9.63 -8.13
CA VAL A 21 -17.59 10.85 -8.64
C VAL A 21 -17.85 10.65 -10.12
N VAL A 22 -19.13 10.68 -10.51
CA VAL A 22 -19.52 10.70 -11.92
C VAL A 22 -19.75 12.16 -12.31
N ALA A 23 -18.97 12.65 -13.27
CA ALA A 23 -19.13 14.00 -13.78
C ALA A 23 -20.44 14.09 -14.60
N PRO A 24 -21.37 15.00 -14.25
CA PRO A 24 -22.59 15.15 -15.01
C PRO A 24 -22.29 15.82 -16.36
N THR A 25 -23.04 15.42 -17.40
CA THR A 25 -22.97 16.04 -18.73
C THR A 25 -23.23 17.53 -18.61
N THR A 26 -22.37 18.33 -19.24
CA THR A 26 -22.45 19.79 -19.25
C THR A 26 -22.26 20.32 -20.67
N TYR A 27 -22.79 21.51 -20.94
CA TYR A 27 -22.59 22.18 -22.23
C TYR A 27 -21.14 22.63 -22.42
N ILE A 28 -20.73 22.75 -23.69
CA ILE A 28 -19.43 23.33 -24.06
C ILE A 28 -19.31 24.73 -23.41
N TYR A 29 -18.18 25.01 -22.76
CA TYR A 29 -17.89 26.22 -21.97
C TYR A 29 -18.63 26.37 -20.62
N LYS A 30 -19.37 25.35 -20.16
CA LYS A 30 -19.96 25.32 -18.80
C LYS A 30 -19.20 24.32 -17.92
N LYS A 31 -19.02 24.67 -16.64
CA LYS A 31 -18.42 23.79 -15.63
C LYS A 31 -19.51 23.09 -14.83
N SER A 32 -19.36 21.79 -14.60
CA SER A 32 -20.11 21.06 -13.59
C SER A 32 -19.29 20.92 -12.31
N HIS A 33 -19.98 20.86 -11.17
CA HIS A 33 -19.36 20.69 -9.86
C HIS A 33 -20.08 19.55 -9.14
N THR A 34 -19.31 18.72 -8.45
CA THR A 34 -19.82 17.68 -7.56
C THR A 34 -19.13 17.82 -6.22
N THR A 35 -19.90 17.75 -5.14
CA THR A 35 -19.38 17.85 -3.78
C THR A 35 -19.25 16.46 -3.18
N VAL A 36 -18.13 16.21 -2.51
CA VAL A 36 -17.88 15.00 -1.71
C VAL A 36 -17.64 15.44 -0.27
N GLU A 37 -18.34 14.82 0.66
CA GLU A 37 -18.20 15.12 2.08
C GLU A 37 -17.28 14.09 2.73
N ILE A 38 -16.36 14.57 3.56
CA ILE A 38 -15.53 13.74 4.42
C ILE A 38 -15.94 14.07 5.86
N ARG A 39 -16.34 13.05 6.62
CA ARG A 39 -16.74 13.18 8.01
C ARG A 39 -15.80 12.37 8.90
N ASN A 40 -15.31 13.01 9.95
CA ASN A 40 -14.55 12.36 11.00
C ASN A 40 -15.54 11.88 12.07
N ASN A 41 -15.70 10.56 12.21
CA ASN A 41 -16.52 9.96 13.27
C ASN A 41 -15.67 9.57 14.50
N GLY A 42 -14.37 9.90 14.48
CA GLY A 42 -13.46 9.69 15.59
C GLY A 42 -13.53 10.79 16.64
N ASP A 43 -12.67 10.66 17.65
CA ASP A 43 -12.55 11.58 18.79
C ASP A 43 -11.37 12.55 18.68
N THR A 44 -10.53 12.40 17.65
CA THR A 44 -9.35 13.22 17.43
C THR A 44 -9.43 13.94 16.08
N PRO A 45 -8.97 15.21 15.98
CA PRO A 45 -8.85 15.90 14.70
C PRO A 45 -7.95 15.14 13.72
N VAL A 46 -8.37 15.06 12.46
CA VAL A 46 -7.63 14.34 11.41
C VAL A 46 -7.25 15.28 10.29
N LYS A 47 -5.95 15.33 9.99
CA LYS A 47 -5.43 16.03 8.81
C LYS A 47 -5.65 15.17 7.58
N TYR A 48 -6.24 15.75 6.54
CA TYR A 48 -6.44 15.09 5.26
C TYR A 48 -5.70 15.82 4.14
N ALA A 49 -5.34 15.05 3.11
CA ALA A 49 -4.88 15.59 1.85
C ALA A 49 -5.35 14.68 0.71
N TRP A 50 -5.92 15.29 -0.32
CA TRP A 50 -6.10 14.63 -1.61
C TRP A 50 -4.73 14.45 -2.23
N LYS A 51 -4.34 13.20 -2.48
CA LYS A 51 -3.13 12.92 -3.24
C LYS A 51 -3.34 13.50 -4.65
N ARG A 52 -2.43 14.39 -5.06
CA ARG A 52 -2.31 14.96 -6.42
C ARG A 52 -0.82 15.14 -6.66
N MET A 53 -0.27 14.46 -7.67
CA MET A 53 1.10 14.71 -8.12
C MET A 53 1.04 15.91 -9.05
N LEU A 54 2.02 16.80 -8.90
CA LEU A 54 2.07 18.08 -9.60
C LEU A 54 2.46 17.91 -11.08
N SER A 55 2.97 16.76 -11.50
CA SER A 55 3.29 16.44 -12.90
C SER A 55 3.38 14.93 -13.14
N ARG A 56 3.23 14.53 -14.41
CA ARG A 56 3.48 13.14 -14.87
C ARG A 56 4.91 12.68 -14.60
N VAL A 57 5.89 13.59 -14.56
CA VAL A 57 7.30 13.27 -14.27
C VAL A 57 7.45 12.91 -12.79
N ALA A 58 6.91 13.74 -11.89
CA ALA A 58 6.91 13.44 -10.46
C ALA A 58 6.13 12.15 -10.15
N GLU A 59 5.07 11.87 -10.92
CA GLU A 59 4.35 10.60 -10.84
C GLU A 59 5.21 9.41 -11.27
N ALA A 60 5.95 9.52 -12.38
CA ALA A 60 6.84 8.46 -12.85
C ALA A 60 7.99 8.19 -11.88
N GLU A 61 8.56 9.24 -11.28
CA GLU A 61 9.59 9.10 -10.25
C GLU A 61 9.06 8.39 -8.99
N GLU A 62 7.87 8.75 -8.53
CA GLU A 62 7.26 8.12 -7.36
C GLU A 62 6.76 6.70 -7.67
N ARG A 63 6.32 6.42 -8.91
CA ARG A 63 6.10 5.04 -9.40
C ARG A 63 7.38 4.22 -9.30
N ALA A 64 8.49 4.79 -9.78
CA ALA A 64 9.78 4.10 -9.76
C ALA A 64 10.23 3.81 -8.32
N LYS A 65 10.13 4.79 -7.42
CA LYS A 65 10.46 4.58 -5.99
C LYS A 65 9.59 3.52 -5.33
N ILE A 66 8.28 3.57 -5.53
CA ILE A 66 7.36 2.59 -4.94
C ILE A 66 7.65 1.19 -5.50
N SER A 67 7.92 1.08 -6.80
CA SER A 67 8.32 -0.20 -7.42
C SER A 67 9.63 -0.71 -6.82
N GLU A 68 10.64 0.15 -6.69
CA GLU A 68 11.93 -0.22 -6.12
C GLU A 68 11.80 -0.67 -4.66
N ASP A 69 10.98 0.01 -3.86
CA ASP A 69 10.73 -0.38 -2.47
C ASP A 69 9.98 -1.72 -2.37
N ILE A 70 9.01 -1.96 -3.27
CA ILE A 70 8.31 -3.26 -3.36
C ILE A 70 9.29 -4.37 -3.75
N ASP A 71 10.14 -4.14 -4.74
CA ASP A 71 11.15 -5.09 -5.21
C ASP A 71 12.17 -5.40 -4.10
N ARG A 72 12.59 -4.38 -3.36
CA ARG A 72 13.49 -4.53 -2.21
C ARG A 72 12.85 -5.36 -1.10
N GLN A 73 11.59 -5.08 -0.74
CA GLN A 73 10.86 -5.85 0.28
C GLN A 73 10.63 -7.30 -0.15
N GLU A 74 10.33 -7.56 -1.42
CA GLU A 74 10.20 -8.91 -1.95
C GLU A 74 11.52 -9.67 -1.85
N ALA A 75 12.63 -9.04 -2.23
CA ALA A 75 13.96 -9.64 -2.12
C ALA A 75 14.34 -9.95 -0.66
N ASP A 76 14.04 -9.04 0.27
CA ASP A 76 14.32 -9.24 1.70
C ASP A 76 13.49 -10.40 2.27
N GLU A 77 12.19 -10.48 1.96
CA GLU A 77 11.33 -11.59 2.43
C GLU A 77 11.74 -12.94 1.82
N LEU A 78 12.10 -12.98 0.53
CA LEU A 78 12.60 -14.20 -0.11
C LEU A 78 13.94 -14.65 0.49
N ARG A 79 14.84 -13.71 0.78
CA ARG A 79 16.12 -14.00 1.42
C ARG A 79 15.94 -14.55 2.84
N MET A 80 15.01 -14.01 3.61
CA MET A 80 14.69 -14.54 4.94
C MET A 80 14.15 -15.97 4.84
N LEU A 81 13.27 -16.24 3.87
CA LEU A 81 12.75 -17.59 3.64
C LEU A 81 13.87 -18.57 3.23
N GLU A 82 14.80 -18.15 2.37
CA GLU A 82 15.97 -18.96 1.99
C GLU A 82 16.91 -19.25 3.18
N GLN A 83 17.09 -18.29 4.09
CA GLN A 83 17.87 -18.49 5.32
C GLN A 83 17.19 -19.45 6.31
N GLU A 84 15.86 -19.54 6.30
CA GLU A 84 15.14 -20.54 7.09
C GLU A 84 15.30 -21.97 6.53
N ARG A 85 15.50 -22.11 5.21
CA ARG A 85 15.69 -23.40 4.52
C ARG A 85 17.09 -23.98 4.65
N ASP A 86 18.11 -23.15 4.87
CA ASP A 86 19.49 -23.62 5.06
C ASP A 86 19.83 -23.65 6.57
N PRO A 87 19.61 -24.77 7.28
CA PRO A 87 19.87 -24.88 8.71
C PRO A 87 21.37 -24.96 9.04
N SER A 88 22.30 -24.70 8.12
CA SER A 88 23.74 -24.76 8.39
C SER A 88 24.23 -23.75 9.46
N ASP A 89 23.39 -22.79 9.89
CA ASP A 89 23.60 -21.93 11.06
C ASP A 89 22.90 -22.41 12.36
N LYS A 90 22.07 -23.45 12.32
CA LYS A 90 21.49 -24.12 13.50
C LYS A 90 22.42 -25.25 13.95
N LYS A 91 23.35 -24.93 14.85
CA LYS A 91 24.13 -25.93 15.58
C LYS A 91 23.22 -26.90 16.33
N GLY A 92 23.11 -28.11 15.79
CA GLY A 92 22.88 -29.36 16.50
C GLY A 92 21.49 -29.59 17.08
N ASP A 93 20.71 -30.45 16.44
CA ASP A 93 20.05 -31.55 17.14
C ASP A 93 19.76 -32.68 16.13
N GLU A 94 20.06 -33.91 16.51
CA GLU A 94 19.80 -35.13 15.74
C GLU A 94 18.34 -35.55 15.94
N SER A 95 17.52 -35.65 14.87
CA SER A 95 16.45 -36.66 14.78
C SER A 95 15.62 -36.56 13.49
N ASP A 96 15.34 -37.75 12.94
CA ASP A 96 14.29 -38.16 12.00
C ASP A 96 14.36 -37.73 10.52
N GLU A 97 14.97 -38.62 9.73
CA GLU A 97 14.80 -38.80 8.30
C GLU A 97 13.39 -39.36 8.02
N ASP A 98 12.40 -38.55 7.63
CA ASP A 98 11.21 -38.97 6.85
C ASP A 98 10.18 -37.83 6.54
N ASP A 99 10.58 -36.55 6.42
CA ASP A 99 9.63 -35.45 6.10
C ASP A 99 10.15 -34.41 5.06
N ASP A 100 11.23 -34.72 4.32
CA ASP A 100 11.88 -33.79 3.39
C ASP A 100 10.96 -33.32 2.24
N ASP A 101 10.06 -34.19 1.76
CA ASP A 101 9.13 -33.87 0.66
C ASP A 101 8.05 -32.84 1.09
N ASP A 102 7.60 -32.91 2.35
CA ASP A 102 6.58 -32.01 2.89
C ASP A 102 7.17 -30.63 3.23
N GLU A 103 8.43 -30.58 3.68
CA GLU A 103 9.17 -29.33 3.92
C GLU A 103 9.49 -28.57 2.61
N ASP A 104 9.96 -29.27 1.57
CA ASP A 104 10.21 -28.66 0.26
C ASP A 104 8.90 -28.18 -0.40
N TYR A 105 7.80 -28.92 -0.25
CA TYR A 105 6.49 -28.47 -0.70
C TYR A 105 6.01 -27.22 0.05
N MET A 106 6.14 -27.19 1.37
CA MET A 106 5.82 -26.04 2.21
C MET A 106 6.64 -24.79 1.84
N PHE A 107 7.93 -24.95 1.55
CA PHE A 107 8.81 -23.88 1.10
C PHE A 107 8.36 -23.30 -0.24
N LEU A 108 8.01 -24.15 -1.21
CA LEU A 108 7.48 -23.72 -2.51
C LEU A 108 6.17 -22.93 -2.35
N VAL A 109 5.27 -23.41 -1.49
CA VAL A 109 4.01 -22.71 -1.19
C VAL A 109 4.26 -21.36 -0.51
N ALA A 110 5.20 -21.28 0.43
CA ALA A 110 5.57 -20.02 1.09
C ALA A 110 6.15 -19.01 0.10
N ARG A 111 7.06 -19.45 -0.77
CA ARG A 111 7.63 -18.63 -1.84
C ARG A 111 6.55 -18.12 -2.80
N GLU A 112 5.63 -18.98 -3.20
CA GLU A 112 4.51 -18.59 -4.08
C GLU A 112 3.56 -17.58 -3.41
N LYS A 113 3.32 -17.69 -2.11
CA LYS A 113 2.53 -16.70 -1.36
C LYS A 113 3.22 -15.34 -1.34
N ILE A 114 4.54 -15.31 -1.13
CA ILE A 114 5.34 -14.08 -1.15
C ILE A 114 5.26 -13.42 -2.53
N THR A 115 5.52 -14.17 -3.60
CA THR A 115 5.46 -13.61 -4.97
C THR A 115 4.06 -13.11 -5.32
N ASN A 116 3.00 -13.83 -4.95
CA ASN A 116 1.62 -13.38 -5.18
C ASN A 116 1.25 -12.14 -4.37
N LYS A 117 1.70 -12.04 -3.11
CA LYS A 117 1.54 -10.85 -2.27
C LYS A 117 2.18 -9.62 -2.93
N PHE A 118 3.42 -9.73 -3.39
CA PHE A 118 4.13 -8.62 -4.01
C PHE A 118 3.61 -8.29 -5.41
N LYS A 119 3.15 -9.28 -6.17
CA LYS A 119 2.41 -9.06 -7.43
C LYS A 119 1.15 -8.21 -7.20
N GLN A 120 0.33 -8.54 -6.20
CA GLN A 120 -0.84 -7.73 -5.86
C GLN A 120 -0.44 -6.32 -5.41
N ALA A 121 0.65 -6.17 -4.65
CA ALA A 121 1.15 -4.86 -4.23
C ALA A 121 1.55 -3.98 -5.43
N ARG A 122 2.21 -4.56 -6.45
CA ARG A 122 2.54 -3.87 -7.71
C ARG A 122 1.28 -3.43 -8.47
N GLU A 123 0.29 -4.33 -8.60
CA GLU A 123 -0.99 -4.00 -9.26
C GLU A 123 -1.73 -2.87 -8.53
N GLN A 124 -1.74 -2.89 -7.19
CA GLN A 124 -2.35 -1.83 -6.39
C GLN A 124 -1.58 -0.51 -6.50
N ALA A 125 -0.25 -0.54 -6.54
CA ALA A 125 0.57 0.65 -6.73
C ALA A 125 0.28 1.33 -8.08
N VAL A 126 0.11 0.55 -9.15
CA VAL A 126 -0.28 1.05 -10.47
C VAL A 126 -1.66 1.70 -10.46
N ASN A 127 -2.63 1.10 -9.76
CA ASN A 127 -4.02 1.57 -9.70
C ASN A 127 -4.25 2.74 -8.73
N ARG A 128 -3.30 3.06 -7.85
CA ARG A 128 -3.43 4.14 -6.83
C ARG A 128 -2.96 5.51 -7.30
N LEU A 129 -2.57 5.63 -8.56
CA LEU A 129 -1.93 6.83 -9.10
C LEU A 129 -2.86 7.60 -10.04
N LEU A 130 -2.48 8.84 -10.30
CA LEU A 130 -3.40 9.96 -10.14
C LEU A 130 -4.19 10.32 -11.39
N PHE A 131 -5.35 10.89 -11.14
CA PHE A 131 -6.13 11.58 -12.16
C PHE A 131 -5.66 13.03 -12.26
N ASP A 132 -4.85 13.32 -13.28
CA ASP A 132 -4.47 14.67 -13.70
C ASP A 132 -5.07 14.96 -15.08
N HIS A 133 -6.06 15.84 -15.12
CA HIS A 133 -6.73 16.22 -16.36
C HIS A 133 -7.03 17.73 -16.34
N PRO A 134 -6.70 18.48 -17.41
CA PRO A 134 -6.84 19.95 -17.45
C PRO A 134 -8.27 20.49 -17.30
N ASN A 135 -9.28 19.61 -17.37
CA ASN A 135 -10.69 19.95 -17.29
C ASN A 135 -11.28 19.59 -15.92
N PHE A 136 -10.47 19.05 -15.01
CA PHE A 136 -10.88 18.61 -13.71
C PHE A 136 -9.99 19.26 -12.65
N SER A 137 -10.63 19.93 -11.70
CA SER A 137 -9.96 20.49 -10.54
C SER A 137 -10.67 20.01 -9.28
N VAL A 138 -9.88 19.72 -8.25
CA VAL A 138 -10.37 19.46 -6.90
C VAL A 138 -10.04 20.68 -6.06
N ASP A 139 -11.08 21.33 -5.55
CA ASP A 139 -10.95 22.41 -4.57
C ASP A 139 -10.73 21.81 -3.17
N HIS A 140 -9.97 22.51 -2.33
CA HIS A 140 -9.58 22.06 -0.97
C HIS A 140 -8.77 20.74 -0.96
N THR A 141 -7.55 20.79 -1.49
CA THR A 141 -6.65 19.63 -1.60
C THR A 141 -6.08 19.13 -0.28
N LYS A 142 -6.16 19.91 0.81
CA LYS A 142 -5.72 19.53 2.15
C LYS A 142 -6.48 20.30 3.22
N GLY A 143 -6.56 19.75 4.42
CA GLY A 143 -7.20 20.41 5.55
C GLY A 143 -7.19 19.56 6.81
N GLU A 144 -8.00 19.94 7.80
CA GLU A 144 -8.18 19.24 9.06
C GLU A 144 -9.67 19.12 9.35
N ILE A 145 -10.11 17.93 9.75
CA ILE A 145 -11.51 17.58 10.00
C ILE A 145 -11.65 17.28 11.48
N PHE A 146 -12.51 18.05 12.14
CA PHE A 146 -12.83 17.89 13.55
C PHE A 146 -13.98 16.88 13.72
N PRO A 147 -14.07 16.24 14.90
CA PRO A 147 -15.23 15.42 15.28
C PRO A 147 -16.56 16.17 15.17
#